data_AF-A0AAN8TM71-F1
#
_entry.id   AF-A0AAN8TM71-F1
#
_cell.length_a   1.000
_cell.length_b   1.000
_cell.length_c   1.000
_cell.angle_alpha   90.00
_cell.angle_beta   90.00
_cell.angle_gamma   90.00
#
_symmetry.space_group_name_H-M   'P 1'
#
loop_
_entity.id
_entity.type
_entity.pdbx_description
1 polymer ?
#
loop_
_entity_poly.entity_id
_entity_poly.type
_entity_poly.pdbx_seq_one_letter_code
_entity_poly.pdbx_strand_id
1 'polypeptide(L)'
;MILCMLLQNILASNWQGYLNTVKADANGSKGEIYTSKVRYFVKRGKPYIWVPENDMHNVNTMIDERGSFAVTSPFPGPLPSFLKSIKKLPARVALMGEVLPLKDEKAGLPGESLKEVISSERSMIEKFYYSVLGILNSSSLGATCRGDNLQELLDSDKRYVVFKFNPSNGGTHEVDLEEVLATKPDPLSSHTMSLIDGINQSEVRRRALILFCITHLNKNAKVISGCL
;
A
#
# COMPACT_ATOMS: atom_id res chain seq x y z
N MET A 1 -2.33 -1.21 -20.05
CA MET A 1 -1.95 -2.50 -19.39
C MET A 1 -0.78 -2.42 -18.40
N ILE A 2 0.48 -2.16 -18.80
CA ILE A 2 1.64 -2.21 -17.86
C ILE A 2 1.50 -1.20 -16.70
N LEU A 3 1.06 0.02 -17.00
CA LEU A 3 0.89 1.07 -16.00
C LEU A 3 -0.24 0.75 -15.01
N CYS A 4 -1.36 0.19 -15.49
CA CYS A 4 -2.49 -0.26 -14.67
C CYS A 4 -2.05 -1.36 -13.69
N MET A 5 -1.25 -2.32 -14.19
CA MET A 5 -0.71 -3.40 -13.37
C MET A 5 0.26 -2.89 -12.31
N LEU A 6 1.16 -1.97 -12.66
CA LEU A 6 2.05 -1.33 -11.68
C LEU A 6 1.26 -0.61 -10.59
N LEU A 7 0.22 0.14 -10.97
CA LEU A 7 -0.65 0.85 -10.04
C LEU A 7 -1.33 -0.13 -9.06
N GLN A 8 -1.96 -1.19 -9.59
CA GLN A 8 -2.63 -2.19 -8.76
C GLN A 8 -1.65 -2.92 -7.84
N ASN A 9 -0.45 -3.26 -8.32
CA ASN A 9 0.58 -3.92 -7.50
C ASN A 9 1.03 -3.03 -6.34
N ILE A 10 1.27 -1.73 -6.58
CA ILE A 10 1.66 -0.79 -5.52
C ILE A 10 0.54 -0.67 -4.49
N LEU A 11 -0.71 -0.47 -4.92
CA LEU A 11 -1.86 -0.38 -4.01
C LEU A 11 -2.08 -1.68 -3.21
N ALA A 12 -1.93 -2.85 -3.83
CA ALA A 12 -2.11 -4.14 -3.19
C ALA A 12 -0.95 -4.51 -2.25
N SER A 13 0.24 -3.95 -2.46
CA SER A 13 1.43 -4.25 -1.66
C SER A 13 1.48 -3.56 -0.30
N ASN A 14 0.75 -2.46 -0.13
CA ASN A 14 0.80 -1.63 1.09
C ASN A 14 -0.57 -1.60 1.80
N TRP A 15 -0.57 -1.16 3.06
CA TRP A 15 -1.77 -0.98 3.91
C TRP A 15 -1.85 0.43 4.49
N GLN A 16 -0.85 1.28 4.22
CA GLN A 16 -0.81 2.67 4.67
C GLN A 16 -0.50 3.58 3.49
N GLY A 17 -1.09 4.76 3.50
CA GLY A 17 -0.89 5.80 2.50
C GLY A 17 -1.04 7.18 3.13
N TYR A 18 -0.91 8.21 2.30
CA TYR A 18 -1.17 9.59 2.69
C TYR A 18 -2.44 10.06 2.01
N LEU A 19 -3.41 10.48 2.82
CA LEU A 19 -4.62 11.13 2.35
C LEU A 19 -4.40 12.64 2.41
N ASN A 20 -4.79 13.32 1.34
CA ASN A 20 -4.76 14.77 1.23
C ASN A 20 -6.19 15.25 1.00
N THR A 21 -6.71 16.12 1.86
CA THR A 21 -8.02 16.74 1.69
C THR A 21 -7.90 18.25 1.77
N VAL A 22 -8.87 18.97 1.21
CA VAL A 22 -8.92 20.44 1.33
C VAL A 22 -9.42 20.80 2.72
N LYS A 23 -8.72 21.69 3.42
CA LYS A 23 -9.14 22.15 4.76
C LYS A 23 -10.47 22.91 4.67
N ALA A 24 -11.40 22.49 5.52
CA ALA A 24 -12.65 23.20 5.79
C ALA A 24 -12.40 24.40 6.73
N ASP A 25 -13.09 25.51 6.50
CA ASP A 25 -13.24 26.62 7.44
C ASP A 25 -14.70 27.08 7.56
N ALA A 26 -14.96 28.03 8.46
CA ALA A 26 -16.31 28.55 8.72
C ALA A 26 -16.95 29.28 7.52
N ASN A 27 -16.18 29.60 6.47
CA ASN A 27 -16.61 30.34 5.28
C ASN A 27 -16.56 29.49 3.98
N GLY A 28 -16.10 28.24 4.03
CA GLY A 28 -15.92 27.36 2.88
C GLY A 28 -14.56 26.61 2.88
N SER A 29 -13.91 26.50 1.72
CA SER A 29 -12.61 25.83 1.57
C SER A 29 -11.50 26.85 1.25
N LYS A 30 -10.38 26.82 2.01
CA LYS A 30 -9.26 27.76 1.81
C LYS A 30 -8.29 27.37 0.70
N GLY A 31 -8.48 26.22 0.06
CA GLY A 31 -7.49 25.63 -0.85
C GLY A 31 -6.22 25.12 -0.16
N GLU A 32 -6.07 25.30 1.16
CA GLU A 32 -5.01 24.67 1.95
C GLU A 32 -5.24 23.16 2.04
N ILE A 33 -4.14 22.40 1.93
CA ILE A 33 -4.19 20.94 1.99
C ILE A 33 -3.88 20.46 3.41
N TYR A 34 -4.71 19.56 3.92
CA TYR A 34 -4.43 18.74 5.10
C TYR A 34 -3.97 17.37 4.66
N THR A 35 -2.81 16.93 5.17
CA THR A 35 -2.20 15.64 4.84
C THR A 35 -2.00 14.84 6.12
N SER A 36 -2.53 13.63 6.16
CA SER A 36 -2.29 12.69 7.26
C SER A 36 -2.02 11.27 6.72
N LYS A 37 -1.35 10.47 7.54
CA LYS A 37 -1.14 9.05 7.23
C LYS A 37 -2.39 8.29 7.64
N VAL A 38 -2.94 7.54 6.70
CA VAL A 38 -4.14 6.72 6.89
C VAL A 38 -3.83 5.26 6.61
N ARG A 39 -4.63 4.37 7.18
CA ARG A 39 -4.61 2.95 6.82
C ARG A 39 -5.69 2.68 5.79
N TYR A 40 -5.49 1.68 4.93
CA TYR A 40 -6.43 1.36 3.86
C TYR A 40 -6.32 -0.11 3.43
N PHE A 41 -7.34 -0.59 2.72
CA PHE A 41 -7.24 -1.79 1.90
C PHE A 41 -7.85 -1.55 0.52
N VAL A 42 -7.66 -2.51 -0.39
CA VAL A 42 -8.22 -2.47 -1.74
C VAL A 42 -9.19 -3.63 -1.92
N LYS A 43 -10.39 -3.34 -2.43
CA LYS A 43 -11.35 -4.35 -2.88
C LYS A 43 -11.84 -4.00 -4.28
N ARG A 44 -11.69 -4.94 -5.21
CA ARG A 44 -12.04 -4.77 -6.64
C ARG A 44 -11.42 -3.49 -7.24
N GLY A 45 -10.13 -3.27 -6.98
CA GLY A 45 -9.38 -2.11 -7.47
C GLY A 45 -9.71 -0.78 -6.78
N LYS A 46 -10.65 -0.74 -5.82
CA LYS A 46 -11.06 0.50 -5.11
C LYS A 46 -10.43 0.57 -3.72
N PRO A 47 -9.74 1.69 -3.38
CA PRO A 47 -9.25 1.90 -2.02
C PRO A 47 -10.38 2.24 -1.05
N TYR A 48 -10.37 1.57 0.10
CA TYR A 48 -11.19 1.90 1.26
C TYR A 48 -10.27 2.34 2.39
N ILE A 49 -10.52 3.54 2.92
CA ILE A 49 -9.60 4.27 3.79
C ILE A 49 -10.19 4.35 5.20
N TRP A 50 -9.42 3.95 6.19
CA TRP A 50 -9.76 4.04 7.62
C TRP A 50 -9.16 5.32 8.19
N VAL A 51 -10.05 6.20 8.62
CA VAL A 51 -9.71 7.50 9.21
C VAL A 51 -10.17 7.48 10.66
N PRO A 52 -9.31 7.77 11.65
CA PRO A 52 -9.75 7.91 13.04
C PRO A 52 -10.89 8.92 13.16
N GLU A 53 -11.89 8.64 14.00
CA GLU A 53 -13.09 9.50 14.14
C GLU A 53 -12.75 10.96 14.53
N ASN A 54 -11.63 11.17 15.22
CA ASN A 54 -11.14 12.48 15.65
C ASN A 54 -10.19 13.17 14.66
N ASP A 55 -9.95 12.59 13.48
CA ASP A 55 -9.08 13.18 12.45
C ASP A 55 -9.82 14.26 11.64
N MET A 56 -9.08 15.29 11.21
CA MET A 56 -9.63 16.44 10.47
C MET A 56 -10.15 16.05 9.07
N HIS A 57 -9.68 14.94 8.50
CA HIS A 57 -10.20 14.42 7.25
C HIS A 57 -11.73 14.27 7.27
N ASN A 58 -12.32 13.86 8.39
CA ASN A 58 -13.77 13.68 8.51
C ASN A 58 -14.56 14.97 8.26
N VAL A 59 -14.08 16.09 8.84
CA VAL A 59 -14.71 17.41 8.67
C VAL A 59 -14.42 17.95 7.27
N ASN A 60 -13.18 17.82 6.82
CA ASN A 60 -12.77 18.30 5.50
C ASN A 60 -13.62 17.68 4.38
N THR A 61 -13.80 16.36 4.39
CA THR A 61 -14.57 15.63 3.36
C THR A 61 -16.06 15.92 3.40
N MET A 62 -16.58 16.39 4.54
CA MET A 62 -17.99 16.78 4.66
C MET A 62 -18.28 18.10 3.92
N ILE A 63 -17.28 18.98 3.82
CA ILE A 63 -17.40 20.29 3.17
C ILE A 63 -16.92 20.21 1.71
N ASP A 64 -15.82 19.51 1.47
CA ASP A 64 -15.21 19.34 0.15
C ASP A 64 -14.73 17.90 -0.02
N GLU A 65 -15.44 17.13 -0.84
CA GLU A 65 -15.17 15.72 -1.08
C GLU A 65 -13.87 15.50 -1.89
N ARG A 66 -13.27 16.55 -2.45
CA ARG A 66 -12.06 16.45 -3.26
C ARG A 66 -10.85 16.09 -2.40
N GLY A 67 -10.09 15.12 -2.89
CA GLY A 67 -8.85 14.73 -2.27
C GLY A 67 -7.88 14.05 -3.22
N SER A 68 -6.71 13.73 -2.68
CA SER A 68 -5.78 12.83 -3.34
C SER A 68 -5.25 11.80 -2.35
N PHE A 69 -4.97 10.61 -2.86
CA PHE A 69 -4.48 9.49 -2.08
C PHE A 69 -3.16 8.98 -2.67
N ALA A 70 -2.10 9.05 -1.87
CA ALA A 70 -0.76 8.69 -2.29
C ALA A 70 -0.25 7.43 -1.56
N VAL A 71 0.24 6.47 -2.33
CA VAL A 71 0.79 5.20 -1.83
C VAL A 71 2.17 4.98 -2.44
N THR A 72 3.10 4.53 -1.61
CA THR A 72 4.45 4.15 -2.04
C THR A 72 4.64 2.64 -1.93
N SER A 73 5.52 2.06 -2.73
CA SER A 73 5.95 0.68 -2.53
C SER A 73 6.51 0.48 -1.11
N PRO A 74 6.13 -0.60 -0.41
CA PRO A 74 6.57 -0.86 0.95
C PRO A 74 8.00 -1.40 0.96
N PHE A 75 8.76 -1.05 2.00
CA PHE A 75 10.11 -1.58 2.23
C PHE A 75 10.30 -1.89 3.72
N PRO A 76 10.87 -3.06 4.07
CA PRO A 76 11.10 -3.43 5.46
C PRO A 76 12.27 -2.69 6.11
N GLY A 77 12.13 -2.44 7.42
CA GLY A 77 13.22 -2.00 8.30
C GLY A 77 13.95 -0.73 7.84
N PRO A 78 15.29 -0.73 7.77
CA PRO A 78 16.08 0.47 7.46
C PRO A 78 16.17 0.80 5.97
N LEU A 79 15.61 -0.04 5.07
CA LEU A 79 15.70 0.15 3.62
C LEU A 79 15.13 1.49 3.12
N PRO A 80 13.99 2.03 3.63
CA PRO A 80 13.53 3.36 3.25
C PRO A 80 14.58 4.45 3.51
N SER A 81 15.23 4.40 4.66
CA SER A 81 16.28 5.36 5.06
C SER A 81 17.52 5.23 4.17
N PHE A 82 17.91 4.00 3.83
CA PHE A 82 19.00 3.75 2.90
C PHE A 82 18.68 4.26 1.48
N LEU A 83 17.49 3.96 0.95
CA LEU A 83 17.06 4.45 -0.37
C LEU A 83 17.11 5.99 -0.40
N LYS A 84 16.61 6.64 0.65
CA LYS A 84 16.69 8.10 0.81
C LYS A 84 18.12 8.62 0.82
N SER A 85 19.07 7.96 1.50
CA SER A 85 20.47 8.41 1.57
C SER A 85 21.17 8.36 0.20
N ILE A 86 20.81 7.40 -0.65
CA ILE A 86 21.30 7.30 -2.04
C ILE A 86 20.43 8.08 -3.05
N LYS A 87 19.55 8.97 -2.57
CA LYS A 87 18.63 9.80 -3.37
C LYS A 87 17.73 8.98 -4.32
N LYS A 88 17.43 7.73 -3.96
CA LYS A 88 16.43 6.90 -4.66
C LYS A 88 15.14 6.90 -3.87
N LEU A 89 14.03 7.08 -4.57
CA LEU A 89 12.70 7.04 -3.97
C LEU A 89 11.98 5.75 -4.37
N PRO A 90 11.23 5.13 -3.44
CA PRO A 90 10.26 4.10 -3.78
C PRO A 90 9.36 4.52 -4.93
N ALA A 91 8.94 3.57 -5.75
CA ALA A 91 7.86 3.80 -6.69
C ALA A 91 6.61 4.24 -5.93
N ARG A 92 5.84 5.15 -6.53
CA ARG A 92 4.69 5.78 -5.89
C ARG A 92 3.56 5.97 -6.89
N VAL A 93 2.34 5.87 -6.38
CA VAL A 93 1.10 6.18 -7.06
C VAL A 93 0.43 7.30 -6.28
N ALA A 94 -0.09 8.29 -6.99
CA ALA A 94 -0.99 9.29 -6.44
C ALA A 94 -2.28 9.25 -7.26
N LEU A 95 -3.40 9.03 -6.59
CA LEU A 95 -4.74 9.08 -7.17
C LEU A 95 -5.38 10.41 -6.81
N MET A 96 -6.03 11.06 -7.75
CA MET A 96 -6.89 12.22 -7.49
C MET A 96 -8.35 11.78 -7.62
N GLY A 97 -9.24 12.40 -6.86
CA GLY A 97 -10.66 12.08 -6.93
C GLY A 97 -11.44 12.49 -5.70
N GLU A 98 -12.52 11.77 -5.42
CA GLU A 98 -13.43 12.03 -4.32
C GLU A 98 -13.22 11.06 -3.16
N VAL A 99 -13.39 11.56 -1.93
CA VAL A 99 -13.26 10.81 -0.68
C VAL A 99 -14.62 10.79 -0.01
N LEU A 100 -15.40 9.72 -0.25
CA LEU A 100 -16.80 9.65 0.18
C LEU A 100 -16.96 8.77 1.43
N PRO A 101 -17.60 9.26 2.51
CA PRO A 101 -17.87 8.42 3.68
C PRO A 101 -18.85 7.31 3.31
N LEU A 102 -18.62 6.12 3.84
CA LEU A 102 -19.60 5.04 3.74
C LEU A 102 -20.76 5.32 4.70
N LYS A 103 -21.96 5.56 4.14
CA LYS A 103 -23.18 5.77 4.92
C LYS A 103 -23.54 4.54 5.76
N ASP A 104 -24.22 4.76 6.88
CA ASP A 104 -24.49 3.77 7.94
C ASP A 104 -25.18 2.48 7.48
N GLU A 105 -26.04 2.52 6.45
CA GLU A 105 -26.64 1.31 5.86
C GLU A 105 -25.61 0.31 5.31
N LYS A 106 -24.39 0.79 5.02
CA LYS A 106 -23.26 0.02 4.52
C LYS A 106 -22.14 -0.11 5.56
N ALA A 107 -22.34 0.24 6.83
CA ALA A 107 -21.29 0.28 7.84
C ALA A 107 -20.74 -1.11 8.25
N GLY A 108 -21.50 -2.20 8.07
CA GLY A 108 -21.02 -3.57 8.33
C GLY A 108 -20.17 -4.16 7.20
N LEU A 109 -20.44 -3.76 5.95
CA LEU A 109 -19.77 -4.24 4.74
C LEU A 109 -18.25 -4.05 4.71
N PRO A 110 -17.64 -2.98 5.24
CA PRO A 110 -16.22 -2.71 5.06
C PRO A 110 -15.37 -3.56 6.01
N GLY A 111 -15.86 -3.82 7.22
CA GLY A 111 -15.23 -4.75 8.16
C GLY A 111 -15.28 -6.19 7.65
N GLU A 112 -16.41 -6.63 7.12
CA GLU A 112 -16.53 -7.95 6.48
C GLU A 112 -15.66 -8.05 5.22
N SER A 113 -15.64 -7.01 4.39
CA SER A 113 -14.77 -6.93 3.21
C SER A 113 -13.29 -6.99 3.59
N LEU A 114 -12.91 -6.36 4.71
CA LEU A 114 -11.54 -6.41 5.22
C LEU A 114 -11.19 -7.82 5.70
N LYS A 115 -12.10 -8.51 6.41
CA LYS A 115 -11.94 -9.91 6.80
C LYS A 115 -11.76 -10.83 5.59
N GLU A 116 -12.56 -10.62 4.53
CA GLU A 116 -12.42 -11.37 3.27
C GLU A 116 -11.04 -11.16 2.63
N VAL A 117 -10.54 -9.92 2.60
CA VAL A 117 -9.22 -9.59 2.04
C VAL A 117 -8.11 -10.28 2.82
N ILE A 118 -8.14 -10.20 4.15
CA ILE A 118 -7.14 -10.85 5.03
C ILE A 118 -7.19 -12.38 4.84
N SER A 119 -8.38 -12.97 4.80
CA SER A 119 -8.56 -14.42 4.58
C SER A 119 -8.07 -14.86 3.20
N SER A 120 -8.37 -14.08 2.15
CA SER A 120 -7.89 -14.34 0.79
C SER A 120 -6.36 -14.27 0.71
N GLU A 121 -5.72 -13.38 1.47
CA GLU A 121 -4.25 -13.28 1.51
C GLU A 121 -3.63 -14.47 2.22
N ARG A 122 -4.16 -14.83 3.39
CA ARG A 122 -3.68 -15.98 4.15
C ARG A 122 -3.85 -17.29 3.38
N SER A 123 -4.99 -17.50 2.74
CA SER A 123 -5.24 -18.70 1.92
C SER A 123 -4.41 -18.76 0.63
N MET A 124 -3.88 -17.63 0.13
CA MET A 124 -2.95 -17.66 -1.00
C MET A 124 -1.58 -18.21 -0.61
N ILE A 125 -1.16 -18.08 0.65
CA ILE A 125 0.14 -18.59 1.12
C ILE A 125 0.26 -20.09 0.91
N GLU A 126 -0.82 -20.83 1.17
CA GLU A 126 -0.91 -22.28 0.99
C GLU A 126 -0.74 -22.72 -0.48
N LYS A 127 -0.98 -21.81 -1.42
CA LYS A 127 -0.88 -22.08 -2.86
C LYS A 127 0.51 -21.79 -3.42
N PHE A 128 1.40 -21.19 -2.63
CA PHE A 128 2.76 -20.88 -3.09
C PHE A 128 3.66 -22.12 -3.08
N TYR A 129 4.57 -22.18 -4.04
CA TYR A 129 5.61 -23.20 -4.08
C TYR A 129 6.49 -23.14 -2.82
N TYR A 130 7.02 -24.30 -2.42
CA TYR A 130 7.87 -24.46 -1.23
C TYR A 130 9.01 -23.43 -1.15
N SER A 131 9.66 -23.11 -2.27
CA SER A 131 10.75 -22.12 -2.29
C SER A 131 10.30 -20.71 -1.92
N VAL A 132 9.09 -20.30 -2.33
CA VAL A 132 8.51 -18.99 -1.98
C VAL A 132 8.07 -19.01 -0.52
N LEU A 133 7.44 -20.10 -0.07
CA LEU A 133 7.03 -20.26 1.32
C LEU A 133 8.23 -20.21 2.28
N GLY A 134 9.36 -20.85 1.92
CA GLY A 134 10.60 -20.77 2.67
C GLY A 134 11.14 -19.33 2.79
N ILE A 135 10.90 -18.48 1.78
CA ILE A 135 11.23 -17.06 1.87
C ILE A 135 10.30 -16.33 2.84
N LEU A 136 8.99 -16.52 2.70
CA LEU A 136 7.99 -15.86 3.54
C LEU A 136 8.16 -16.23 5.02
N ASN A 137 8.38 -17.52 5.32
CA ASN A 137 8.53 -18.02 6.69
C ASN A 137 9.82 -17.52 7.37
N SER A 138 10.81 -17.07 6.60
CA SER A 138 12.03 -16.49 7.14
C SER A 138 11.94 -14.98 7.42
N SER A 139 10.84 -14.34 7.02
CA SER A 139 10.63 -12.93 7.28
C SER A 139 10.28 -12.67 8.75
N SER A 140 10.61 -11.48 9.23
CA SER A 140 10.36 -11.04 10.60
C SER A 140 8.85 -10.93 10.84
N LEU A 141 8.34 -11.71 11.79
CA LEU A 141 6.92 -11.76 12.14
C LEU A 141 6.34 -10.36 12.48
N GLY A 142 5.12 -10.09 12.02
CA GLY A 142 4.31 -8.92 12.37
C GLY A 142 4.68 -7.61 11.65
N ALA A 143 5.95 -7.18 11.66
CA ALA A 143 6.33 -5.85 11.17
C ALA A 143 6.25 -5.71 9.63
N THR A 144 6.38 -6.81 8.89
CA THR A 144 6.42 -6.81 7.42
C THR A 144 5.16 -7.39 6.78
N CYS A 145 4.31 -8.04 7.58
CA CYS A 145 3.10 -8.70 7.09
C CYS A 145 1.96 -7.69 6.96
N ARG A 146 1.56 -7.43 5.71
CA ARG A 146 0.41 -6.57 5.40
C ARG A 146 -0.87 -7.07 6.07
N GLY A 147 -1.14 -8.38 5.97
CA GLY A 147 -2.34 -9.00 6.53
C GLY A 147 -2.46 -8.82 8.06
N ASP A 148 -1.35 -8.92 8.79
CA ASP A 148 -1.35 -8.75 10.25
C ASP A 148 -1.59 -7.28 10.65
N ASN A 149 -1.02 -6.33 9.89
CA ASN A 149 -1.29 -4.90 10.09
C ASN A 149 -2.75 -4.51 9.78
N LEU A 150 -3.37 -5.20 8.82
CA LEU A 150 -4.79 -5.06 8.53
C LEU A 150 -5.67 -5.74 9.58
N GLN A 151 -5.22 -6.86 10.16
CA GLN A 151 -5.93 -7.51 11.26
C GLN A 151 -5.99 -6.59 12.50
N GLU A 152 -4.91 -5.86 12.79
CA GLU A 152 -4.88 -4.87 13.88
C GLU A 152 -5.96 -3.78 13.72
N LEU A 153 -6.38 -3.43 12.49
CA LEU A 153 -7.50 -2.50 12.28
C LEU A 153 -8.84 -3.06 12.76
N LEU A 154 -9.05 -4.37 12.60
CA LEU A 154 -10.28 -5.06 13.01
C LEU A 154 -10.30 -5.27 14.53
N ASP A 155 -9.13 -5.50 15.11
CA ASP A 155 -8.96 -5.81 16.53
C ASP A 155 -8.83 -4.53 17.39
N SER A 156 -8.81 -3.35 16.76
CA SER A 156 -8.64 -2.07 17.45
C SER A 156 -9.92 -1.60 18.14
N ASP A 157 -9.81 -1.21 19.41
CA ASP A 157 -10.90 -0.54 20.15
C ASP A 157 -11.18 0.90 19.67
N LYS A 158 -10.36 1.42 18.76
CA LYS A 158 -10.52 2.78 18.23
C LYS A 158 -11.68 2.83 17.25
N ARG A 159 -12.43 3.93 17.29
CA ARG A 159 -13.46 4.23 16.30
C ARG A 159 -12.85 4.86 15.06
N TYR A 160 -13.28 4.36 13.91
CA TYR A 160 -12.87 4.83 12.60
C TYR A 160 -14.09 5.14 11.75
N VAL A 161 -13.97 6.15 10.90
CA VAL A 161 -14.85 6.40 9.78
C VAL A 161 -14.21 5.79 8.53
N VAL A 162 -15.00 5.05 7.76
CA VAL A 162 -14.53 4.41 6.54
C VAL A 162 -14.94 5.23 5.33
N PHE A 163 -13.95 5.60 4.53
CA PHE A 163 -14.16 6.28 3.26
C PHE A 163 -13.92 5.35 2.09
N LYS A 164 -14.69 5.52 1.03
CA LYS A 164 -14.41 4.96 -0.29
C LYS A 164 -13.75 6.04 -1.13
N PHE A 165 -12.57 5.73 -1.67
CA PHE A 165 -11.91 6.62 -2.63
C PHE A 165 -12.41 6.34 -4.04
N ASN A 166 -13.00 7.34 -4.68
CA ASN A 166 -13.39 7.29 -6.09
C ASN A 166 -12.35 8.05 -6.92
N PRO A 167 -11.41 7.34 -7.58
CA PRO A 167 -10.46 8.02 -8.45
C PRO A 167 -11.19 8.68 -9.63
N SER A 168 -10.73 9.87 -10.01
CA SER A 168 -11.16 10.61 -11.20
C SER A 168 -10.04 10.64 -12.23
N ASN A 169 -10.39 10.80 -13.51
CA ASN A 169 -9.40 11.04 -14.55
C ASN A 169 -8.72 12.40 -14.30
N GLY A 170 -7.39 12.40 -14.30
CA GLY A 170 -6.58 13.60 -14.08
C GLY A 170 -5.22 13.27 -13.48
N GLY A 171 -4.15 13.77 -14.11
CA GLY A 171 -2.78 13.59 -13.63
C GLY A 171 -1.75 13.56 -14.76
N THR A 172 -0.47 13.38 -14.42
CA THR A 172 0.65 13.32 -15.38
C THR A 172 0.60 12.12 -16.33
N HIS A 173 -0.08 11.05 -15.93
CA HIS A 173 -0.28 9.85 -16.74
C HIS A 173 -1.75 9.48 -16.61
N GLU A 174 -2.56 9.82 -17.61
CA GLU A 174 -3.95 9.37 -17.65
C GLU A 174 -3.99 7.86 -17.86
N VAL A 175 -4.80 7.21 -17.03
CA VAL A 175 -5.03 5.77 -17.10
C VAL A 175 -6.54 5.59 -17.14
N ASP A 176 -7.02 4.72 -18.02
CA ASP A 176 -8.43 4.35 -18.04
C ASP A 176 -8.82 3.68 -16.71
N LEU A 177 -9.72 4.31 -15.97
CA LEU A 177 -10.19 3.82 -14.68
C LEU A 177 -10.88 2.46 -14.80
N GLU A 178 -11.58 2.19 -15.91
CA GLU A 178 -12.21 0.89 -16.13
C GLU A 178 -11.14 -0.20 -16.30
N GLU A 179 -10.08 0.09 -17.06
CA GLU A 179 -8.93 -0.82 -17.18
C GLU A 179 -8.22 -1.02 -15.83
N VAL A 180 -8.05 0.05 -15.04
CA VAL A 180 -7.44 -0.03 -13.70
C VAL A 180 -8.27 -0.92 -12.77
N LEU A 181 -9.60 -0.77 -12.78
CA LEU A 181 -10.50 -1.55 -11.94
C LEU A 181 -10.61 -3.02 -12.40
N ALA A 182 -10.46 -3.28 -13.70
CA ALA A 182 -10.44 -4.63 -14.26
C ALA A 182 -9.10 -5.35 -14.05
N THR A 183 -8.01 -4.59 -13.88
CA THR A 183 -6.67 -5.15 -13.68
C THR A 183 -6.54 -5.79 -12.30
N LYS A 184 -6.10 -7.05 -12.25
CA LYS A 184 -5.79 -7.74 -11.00
C LYS A 184 -4.33 -7.53 -10.63
N PRO A 185 -4.02 -7.28 -9.35
CA PRO A 185 -2.64 -7.23 -8.89
C PRO A 185 -1.98 -8.61 -8.99
N ASP A 186 -0.65 -8.61 -9.08
CA ASP A 186 0.16 -9.82 -8.98
C ASP A 186 -0.11 -10.53 -7.63
N PRO A 187 -0.27 -11.86 -7.58
CA PRO A 187 -0.54 -12.62 -6.35
C PRO A 187 0.48 -12.41 -5.23
N LEU A 188 1.73 -12.08 -5.56
CA LEU A 188 2.80 -11.81 -4.61
C LEU A 188 2.77 -10.37 -4.06
N SER A 189 1.97 -9.48 -4.65
CA SER A 189 1.96 -8.06 -4.30
C SER A 189 1.71 -7.84 -2.80
N SER A 190 0.71 -8.50 -2.22
CA SER A 190 0.37 -8.40 -0.79
C SER A 190 1.48 -8.90 0.16
N HIS A 191 2.42 -9.68 -0.37
CA HIS A 191 3.55 -10.26 0.37
C HIS A 191 4.88 -9.55 0.08
N THR A 192 4.88 -8.46 -0.69
CA THR A 192 6.10 -7.76 -1.15
C THR A 192 7.08 -7.47 -0.02
N MET A 193 6.60 -6.90 1.09
CA MET A 193 7.47 -6.51 2.20
C MET A 193 8.07 -7.74 2.91
N SER A 194 7.29 -8.81 3.11
CA SER A 194 7.78 -10.09 3.64
C SER A 194 8.75 -10.80 2.69
N LEU A 195 8.54 -10.72 1.38
CA LEU A 195 9.47 -11.27 0.38
C LEU A 195 10.82 -10.54 0.42
N ILE A 196 10.80 -9.20 0.43
CA ILE A 196 12.01 -8.39 0.52
C ILE A 196 12.74 -8.69 1.83
N ASP A 197 12.03 -8.73 2.96
CA ASP A 197 12.65 -9.02 4.25
C ASP A 197 13.22 -10.44 4.27
N GLY A 198 12.42 -11.44 3.91
CA GLY A 198 12.84 -12.84 3.87
C GLY A 198 14.12 -13.04 3.05
N ILE A 199 14.19 -12.51 1.82
CA ILE A 199 15.41 -12.56 0.99
C ILE A 199 16.61 -11.96 1.75
N ASN A 200 16.40 -10.82 2.42
CA ASN A 200 17.44 -10.12 3.15
C ASN A 200 17.83 -10.78 4.48
N GLN A 201 17.04 -11.70 5.04
CA GLN A 201 17.38 -12.43 6.27
C GLN A 201 18.41 -13.54 6.05
N SER A 202 18.67 -13.98 4.81
CA SER A 202 19.65 -15.05 4.53
C SER A 202 20.82 -14.56 3.70
N GLU A 203 22.03 -14.83 4.18
CA GLU A 203 23.25 -14.50 3.46
C GLU A 203 23.32 -15.18 2.09
N VAL A 204 22.96 -16.45 2.00
CA VAL A 204 22.92 -17.20 0.73
C VAL A 204 21.97 -16.54 -0.27
N ARG A 205 20.77 -16.13 0.16
CA ARG A 205 19.81 -15.44 -0.71
C ARG A 205 20.26 -14.04 -1.09
N ARG A 206 20.89 -13.28 -0.19
CA ARG A 206 21.51 -11.98 -0.53
C ARG A 206 22.61 -12.13 -1.57
N ARG A 207 23.51 -13.11 -1.42
CA ARG A 207 24.58 -13.41 -2.39
C ARG A 207 23.99 -13.84 -3.74
N ALA A 208 22.97 -14.68 -3.73
CA ALA A 208 22.26 -15.09 -4.95
C ALA A 208 21.59 -13.90 -5.66
N LEU A 209 20.97 -12.97 -4.93
CA LEU A 209 20.39 -11.75 -5.49
C LEU A 209 21.44 -10.84 -6.14
N ILE A 210 22.62 -10.70 -5.52
CA ILE A 210 23.74 -9.95 -6.09
C ILE A 210 24.17 -10.59 -7.42
N LEU A 211 24.37 -11.91 -7.44
CA LEU A 211 24.74 -12.64 -8.66
C LEU A 211 23.67 -12.48 -9.74
N PHE A 212 22.39 -12.61 -9.38
CA PHE A 212 21.28 -12.38 -10.29
C PHE A 212 21.33 -10.98 -10.92
N CYS A 213 21.61 -9.94 -10.11
CA CYS A 213 21.72 -8.56 -10.60
C CYS A 213 22.91 -8.35 -11.54
N ILE A 214 24.05 -9.00 -11.28
CA ILE A 214 25.23 -8.96 -12.16
C ILE A 214 24.90 -9.66 -13.48
N THR A 215 24.42 -10.90 -13.41
CA THR A 215 24.21 -11.76 -14.58
C THR A 215 23.08 -11.28 -15.48
N HIS A 216 21.97 -10.82 -14.91
CA HIS A 216 20.75 -10.55 -15.68
C HIS A 216 20.39 -9.07 -15.81
N LEU A 217 20.87 -8.19 -14.92
CA LEU A 217 20.55 -6.76 -14.97
C LEU A 217 21.72 -5.88 -15.41
N ASN A 218 22.87 -6.50 -15.71
CA ASN A 218 24.13 -5.83 -16.08
C ASN A 218 24.49 -4.66 -15.14
N LYS A 219 24.09 -4.79 -13.87
CA LYS A 219 24.42 -3.81 -12.83
C LYS A 219 25.76 -4.21 -12.26
N ASN A 220 26.80 -3.45 -12.59
CA ASN A 220 28.13 -3.62 -11.99
C ASN A 220 28.01 -3.57 -10.47
N ALA A 221 28.18 -4.72 -9.82
CA ALA A 221 28.36 -4.79 -8.38
C ALA A 221 29.74 -4.18 -8.09
N LYS A 222 29.80 -2.86 -7.89
CA LYS A 222 30.93 -2.29 -7.15
C LYS A 222 30.87 -2.91 -5.77
N VAL A 223 31.73 -3.91 -5.60
CA VAL A 223 31.98 -4.66 -4.38
C VAL A 223 32.06 -3.66 -3.22
N ILE A 224 31.14 -3.79 -2.28
CA ILE A 224 31.31 -3.20 -0.95
C ILE A 224 32.43 -4.03 -0.31
N SER A 225 33.67 -3.61 -0.55
CA SER A 225 34.85 -4.16 0.08
C SER A 225 34.83 -3.75 1.55
N GLY A 226 34.32 -4.62 2.42
CA GLY A 226 34.28 -4.34 3.86
C GLY A 226 33.54 -5.33 4.75
N CYS A 227 32.86 -6.36 4.20
CA CYS A 227 32.17 -7.38 5.01
C CYS A 227 32.40 -8.82 4.53
N LEU A 228 33.61 -9.14 4.06
CA LEU A 228 34.12 -10.52 4.05
C LEU A 228 35.01 -10.72 5.26
#